data_AF-A0A9F7TNF2-F1
#
_entry.id   AF-A0A9F7TNF2-F1
#
_cell.length_a   1.000
_cell.length_b   1.000
_cell.length_c   1.000
_cell.angle_alpha   90.00
_cell.angle_beta   90.00
_cell.angle_gamma   90.00
#
_symmetry.space_group_name_H-M   'P 1'
#
loop_
_entity.id
_entity.type
_entity.pdbx_description
1 polymer ?
#
loop_
_entity_poly.entity_id
_entity_poly.type
_entity_poly.pdbx_seq_one_letter_code
_entity_poly.pdbx_strand_id
1 'polypeptide(L)'
;MQTLSRLPAAGLRSHSRKHRIKNRSNQRILNRRGLKNNREVLKRLTQHNFFFFSLLRAKAKLKDTDGGMASPAECTAPTSSSFSVLSWEQVQRLDNILTETIPIHGRGNFPTLEMQPRQIVKAVRSRLEQSEIRVRDVRLNGSAASHVLHEDSGLGYKDLDLIFCAELKGEGEFQTVKDIVLDCLLDFLPEGVNKEKITPLTLKEAYVQKMVKVCNDSDRWSLISLSNNRGKNVELKFVDSLRRQFEFSVDSFQIKLDSLLLFYECSENPMTKTFHPSIIGESVYGDFSMALEHLRNKLICTRNPEEIRGGGLLKYCHLLVRGFRADSESEMKSLQRYMCSRFFIDFPDINEQQRKLESYLQNHFVGLEDRKYDYLMTLHGVVNESTVCLMGHERRQTLGLIAMLAVRVLAEQNVIPNVANVTCYYQPAPYVADANFSNYYIAQVQPVFACQQHTYATWLPCN
;
A
#
# COMPACT_ATOMS: atom_id res chain seq x y z
N MET A 1 93.24 -15.67 -39.00
CA MET A 1 92.89 -16.55 -40.12
C MET A 1 91.41 -16.91 -40.04
N GLN A 2 90.79 -17.09 -41.20
CA GLN A 2 89.37 -17.43 -41.48
C GLN A 2 88.86 -18.59 -40.59
N THR A 3 87.56 -18.79 -40.31
CA THR A 3 86.48 -19.10 -41.28
C THR A 3 85.08 -19.10 -40.61
N LEU A 4 84.06 -18.92 -41.45
CA LEU A 4 82.61 -19.07 -41.22
C LEU A 4 82.17 -20.52 -40.85
N SER A 5 81.09 -20.67 -40.07
CA SER A 5 79.87 -21.40 -40.52
C SER A 5 78.71 -21.49 -39.48
N ARG A 6 77.53 -21.09 -39.97
CA ARG A 6 76.15 -21.62 -39.83
C ARG A 6 75.31 -21.51 -38.51
N LEU A 7 74.10 -20.96 -38.74
CA LEU A 7 72.83 -20.70 -37.99
C LEU A 7 72.14 -21.95 -37.34
N PRO A 8 71.01 -21.84 -36.55
CA PRO A 8 70.02 -20.74 -36.49
C PRO A 8 69.44 -20.30 -35.11
N ALA A 9 68.72 -19.17 -35.17
CA ALA A 9 67.92 -18.57 -34.11
C ALA A 9 66.43 -18.97 -34.17
N ALA A 10 65.78 -19.16 -33.02
CA ALA A 10 64.32 -19.05 -32.85
C ALA A 10 63.95 -18.92 -31.36
N GLY A 11 63.02 -18.01 -31.00
CA GLY A 11 62.26 -18.19 -29.75
C GLY A 11 61.77 -16.98 -28.93
N LEU A 12 61.58 -15.76 -29.44
CA LEU A 12 60.93 -14.69 -28.67
C LEU A 12 59.99 -13.85 -29.55
N ARG A 13 58.71 -14.26 -29.68
CA ARG A 13 57.58 -13.42 -30.12
C ARG A 13 56.24 -14.15 -29.96
N SER A 14 55.62 -14.09 -28.77
CA SER A 14 54.20 -14.49 -28.64
C SER A 14 53.39 -13.79 -27.53
N HIS A 15 53.98 -12.91 -26.70
CA HIS A 15 53.24 -12.28 -25.59
C HIS A 15 52.68 -10.86 -25.81
N SER A 16 53.07 -10.14 -26.87
CA SER A 16 52.60 -8.75 -27.07
C SER A 16 51.25 -8.63 -27.81
N ARG A 17 50.83 -9.62 -28.62
CA ARG A 17 49.56 -9.56 -29.38
C ARG A 17 48.31 -9.90 -28.56
N LYS A 18 48.40 -10.77 -27.56
CA LYS A 18 47.24 -11.18 -26.73
C LYS A 18 46.76 -10.08 -25.78
N HIS A 19 47.66 -9.25 -25.23
CA HIS A 19 47.27 -8.15 -24.35
C HIS A 19 46.57 -6.99 -25.09
N ARG A 20 46.98 -6.69 -26.33
CA ARG A 20 46.38 -5.59 -27.11
C ARG A 20 44.97 -5.89 -27.61
N ILE A 21 44.64 -7.17 -27.83
CA ILE A 21 43.30 -7.61 -28.23
C ILE A 21 42.36 -7.62 -27.01
N LYS A 22 42.82 -8.07 -25.84
CA LYS A 22 42.03 -8.12 -24.59
C LYS A 22 41.59 -6.73 -24.10
N ASN A 23 42.45 -5.72 -24.22
CA ASN A 23 42.09 -4.34 -23.86
C ASN A 23 41.06 -3.71 -24.82
N ARG A 24 41.14 -3.98 -26.13
CA ARG A 24 40.14 -3.48 -27.10
C ARG A 24 38.77 -4.13 -26.92
N SER A 25 38.70 -5.40 -26.54
CA SER A 25 37.44 -6.08 -26.22
C SER A 25 36.81 -5.54 -24.92
N ASN A 26 37.60 -5.29 -23.88
CA ASN A 26 37.09 -4.73 -22.62
C ASN A 26 36.57 -3.29 -22.80
N GLN A 27 37.27 -2.44 -23.56
CA GLN A 27 36.79 -1.08 -23.87
C GLN A 27 35.47 -1.10 -24.65
N ARG A 28 35.30 -2.04 -25.59
CA ARG A 28 34.05 -2.22 -26.36
C ARG A 28 32.90 -2.72 -25.49
N ILE A 29 33.16 -3.57 -24.49
CA ILE A 29 32.16 -4.05 -23.54
C ILE A 29 31.71 -2.93 -22.59
N LEU A 30 32.66 -2.13 -22.08
CA LEU A 30 32.37 -0.94 -21.26
C LEU A 30 31.57 0.10 -22.05
N ASN A 31 31.95 0.40 -23.30
CA ASN A 31 31.20 1.32 -24.16
C ASN A 31 29.79 0.78 -24.50
N ARG A 32 29.64 -0.55 -24.74
CA ARG A 32 28.32 -1.17 -24.97
C ARG A 32 27.43 -1.14 -23.72
N ARG A 33 28.00 -1.30 -22.52
CA ARG A 33 27.27 -1.16 -21.25
C ARG A 33 26.86 0.29 -20.99
N GLY A 34 27.75 1.25 -21.25
CA GLY A 34 27.43 2.69 -21.18
C GLY A 34 26.33 3.12 -22.18
N LEU A 35 26.37 2.62 -23.41
CA LEU A 35 25.34 2.86 -24.44
C LEU A 35 24.00 2.20 -24.12
N LYS A 36 24.00 1.00 -23.51
CA LYS A 36 22.77 0.36 -23.00
C LYS A 36 22.16 1.17 -21.86
N ASN A 37 22.96 1.56 -20.88
CA ASN A 37 22.50 2.40 -19.77
C ASN A 37 21.95 3.75 -20.26
N ASN A 38 22.62 4.40 -21.21
CA ASN A 38 22.14 5.66 -21.80
C ASN A 38 20.84 5.47 -22.61
N ARG A 39 20.66 4.34 -23.30
CA ARG A 39 19.38 4.01 -23.97
C ARG A 39 18.26 3.70 -22.97
N GLU A 40 18.57 3.03 -21.86
CA GLU A 40 17.63 2.77 -20.77
C GLU A 40 17.15 4.09 -20.13
N VAL A 41 18.09 5.01 -19.85
CA VAL A 41 17.80 6.33 -19.28
C VAL A 41 17.02 7.19 -20.26
N LEU A 42 17.36 7.17 -21.56
CA LEU A 42 16.62 7.93 -22.57
C LEU A 42 15.20 7.37 -22.77
N LYS A 43 15.03 6.04 -22.72
CA LYS A 43 13.70 5.39 -22.71
C LYS A 43 12.87 5.76 -21.49
N ARG A 44 13.50 5.82 -20.31
CA ARG A 44 12.83 6.24 -19.07
C ARG A 44 12.42 7.71 -19.11
N LEU A 45 13.27 8.59 -19.67
CA LEU A 45 12.96 10.01 -19.84
C LEU A 45 11.85 10.23 -20.87
N THR A 46 11.84 9.50 -21.98
CA THR A 46 10.75 9.58 -22.97
C THR A 46 9.46 9.00 -22.43
N GLN A 47 9.50 7.86 -21.72
CA GLN A 47 8.33 7.30 -21.03
C GLN A 47 7.79 8.28 -19.98
N HIS A 48 8.64 8.84 -19.10
CA HIS A 48 8.21 9.78 -18.06
C HIS A 48 7.59 11.06 -18.65
N ASN A 49 8.20 11.64 -19.67
CA ASN A 49 7.63 12.80 -20.38
C ASN A 49 6.30 12.45 -21.04
N PHE A 50 6.18 11.25 -21.59
CA PHE A 50 4.96 10.78 -22.22
C PHE A 50 3.81 10.55 -21.22
N PHE A 51 4.09 9.94 -20.08
CA PHE A 51 3.11 9.81 -19.00
C PHE A 51 2.66 11.18 -18.49
N PHE A 52 3.58 12.15 -18.42
CA PHE A 52 3.27 13.53 -18.04
C PHE A 52 2.29 14.19 -19.03
N PHE A 53 2.47 14.01 -20.34
CA PHE A 53 1.53 14.50 -21.36
C PHE A 53 0.15 13.81 -21.29
N SER A 54 0.10 12.50 -21.03
CA SER A 54 -1.18 11.79 -20.79
C SER A 54 -1.91 12.36 -19.58
N LEU A 55 -1.18 12.62 -18.49
CA LEU A 55 -1.72 13.23 -17.28
C LEU A 55 -2.25 14.65 -17.52
N LEU A 56 -1.52 15.48 -18.29
CA LEU A 56 -1.97 16.80 -18.69
C LEU A 56 -3.26 16.75 -19.51
N ARG A 57 -3.38 15.77 -20.42
CA ARG A 57 -4.59 15.59 -21.24
C ARG A 57 -5.79 15.12 -20.41
N ALA A 58 -5.56 14.23 -19.45
CA ALA A 58 -6.59 13.81 -18.49
C ALA A 58 -7.03 14.97 -17.58
N LYS A 59 -6.08 15.82 -17.15
CA LYS A 59 -6.36 17.04 -16.38
C LYS A 59 -7.15 18.08 -17.17
N ALA A 60 -6.81 18.32 -18.43
CA ALA A 60 -7.58 19.23 -19.29
C ALA A 60 -9.04 18.77 -19.42
N LYS A 61 -9.25 17.46 -19.61
CA LYS A 61 -10.60 16.87 -19.74
C LYS A 61 -11.42 16.88 -18.43
N LEU A 62 -10.78 17.01 -17.27
CA LEU A 62 -11.44 17.20 -15.97
C LEU A 62 -11.81 18.66 -15.69
N LYS A 63 -11.17 19.63 -16.37
CA LYS A 63 -11.47 21.07 -16.21
C LYS A 63 -12.59 21.56 -17.14
N ASP A 64 -12.83 20.88 -18.25
CA ASP A 64 -13.83 21.28 -19.26
C ASP A 64 -15.28 20.87 -18.93
N THR A 65 -15.56 20.29 -17.75
CA THR A 65 -16.92 19.85 -17.35
C THR A 65 -17.68 20.82 -16.46
N ASP A 66 -17.16 22.02 -16.21
CA ASP A 66 -17.87 23.04 -15.41
C ASP A 66 -18.43 24.14 -16.32
N GLY A 67 -19.71 24.02 -16.70
CA GLY A 67 -20.37 25.01 -17.56
C GLY A 67 -21.87 24.77 -17.80
N GLY A 68 -22.71 25.52 -17.09
CA GLY A 68 -24.14 25.69 -17.41
C GLY A 68 -24.99 26.30 -16.28
N MET A 69 -25.18 27.62 -16.30
CA MET A 69 -26.00 28.41 -15.36
C MET A 69 -27.52 28.12 -15.44
N ALA A 70 -28.18 28.11 -14.27
CA ALA A 70 -29.58 28.51 -14.09
C ALA A 70 -29.71 29.36 -12.82
N SER A 71 -30.53 30.42 -12.88
CA SER A 71 -30.69 31.52 -11.91
C SER A 71 -31.42 31.12 -10.61
N PRO A 72 -31.36 31.94 -9.53
CA PRO A 72 -31.54 31.48 -8.16
C PRO A 72 -33.01 31.48 -7.73
N ALA A 73 -33.49 30.32 -7.30
CA ALA A 73 -34.56 30.26 -6.31
C ALA A 73 -33.89 30.18 -4.94
N GLU A 74 -34.19 31.14 -4.06
CA GLU A 74 -33.79 31.15 -2.66
C GLU A 74 -34.32 29.89 -1.95
N CYS A 75 -33.51 28.85 -1.91
CA CYS A 75 -33.56 27.82 -0.90
C CYS A 75 -32.36 28.06 -0.01
N THR A 76 -32.61 28.35 1.27
CA THR A 76 -31.61 28.46 2.32
C THR A 76 -30.80 27.16 2.37
N ALA A 77 -29.69 27.11 1.63
CA ALA A 77 -28.78 26.00 1.66
C ALA A 77 -28.25 25.86 3.09
N PRO A 78 -28.25 24.64 3.68
CA PRO A 78 -27.62 24.43 4.97
C PRO A 78 -26.17 24.90 4.85
N THR A 79 -25.72 25.75 5.78
CA THR A 79 -24.35 26.25 5.81
C THR A 79 -23.39 25.07 5.77
N SER A 80 -22.67 24.92 4.65
CA SER A 80 -21.75 23.81 4.41
C SER A 80 -20.60 23.88 5.41
N SER A 81 -20.70 23.12 6.49
CA SER A 81 -19.70 23.06 7.55
C SER A 81 -18.83 21.82 7.35
N SER A 82 -17.51 21.99 7.44
CA SER A 82 -16.57 20.87 7.49
C SER A 82 -16.55 20.16 8.84
N PHE A 83 -17.26 20.70 9.83
CA PHE A 83 -17.34 20.17 11.18
C PHE A 83 -18.76 19.71 11.51
N SER A 84 -18.85 18.67 12.31
CA SER A 84 -20.10 18.22 12.93
C SER A 84 -19.85 17.66 14.32
N VAL A 85 -20.86 17.75 15.19
CA VAL A 85 -20.82 17.16 16.53
C VAL A 85 -21.31 15.72 16.43
N LEU A 86 -20.55 14.79 17.02
CA LEU A 86 -20.89 13.37 17.00
C LEU A 86 -22.14 13.10 17.84
N SER A 87 -23.00 12.19 17.37
CA SER A 87 -24.13 11.68 18.16
C SER A 87 -23.65 10.78 19.30
N TRP A 88 -24.50 10.54 20.30
CA TRP A 88 -24.17 9.64 21.41
C TRP A 88 -23.71 8.25 20.94
N GLU A 89 -24.38 7.67 19.94
CA GLU A 89 -24.03 6.36 19.38
C GLU A 89 -22.64 6.38 18.73
N GLN A 90 -22.26 7.49 18.09
CA GLN A 90 -20.92 7.68 17.53
C GLN A 90 -19.88 7.88 18.65
N VAL A 91 -20.20 8.65 19.69
CA VAL A 91 -19.32 8.82 20.87
C VAL A 91 -19.08 7.48 21.57
N GLN A 92 -20.11 6.65 21.74
CA GLN A 92 -20.00 5.33 22.34
C GLN A 92 -19.11 4.39 21.50
N ARG A 93 -19.26 4.39 20.17
CA ARG A 93 -18.35 3.62 19.29
C ARG A 93 -16.90 4.11 19.38
N LEU A 94 -16.69 5.42 19.46
CA LEU A 94 -15.36 6.00 19.63
C LEU A 94 -14.73 5.59 20.97
N ASP A 95 -15.49 5.65 22.06
CA ASP A 95 -15.08 5.21 23.39
C ASP A 95 -14.65 3.73 23.38
N ASN A 96 -15.48 2.86 22.78
CA ASN A 96 -15.16 1.45 22.63
C ASN A 96 -13.82 1.24 21.91
N ILE A 97 -13.58 1.93 20.79
CA ILE A 97 -12.31 1.81 20.05
C ILE A 97 -11.12 2.28 20.90
N LEU A 98 -11.27 3.34 21.69
CA LEU A 98 -10.17 3.90 22.47
C LEU A 98 -9.90 3.17 23.80
N THR A 99 -10.88 2.41 24.28
CA THR A 99 -10.80 1.62 25.53
C THR A 99 -10.59 0.12 25.29
N GLU A 100 -10.83 -0.38 24.06
CA GLU A 100 -10.52 -1.74 23.66
C GLU A 100 -9.01 -2.01 23.81
N THR A 101 -8.66 -3.07 24.53
CA THR A 101 -7.28 -3.53 24.65
C THR A 101 -6.86 -4.19 23.34
N ILE A 102 -5.79 -3.69 22.74
CA ILE A 102 -5.24 -4.18 21.48
C ILE A 102 -3.82 -4.72 21.66
N PRO A 103 -3.48 -5.84 21.00
CA PRO A 103 -2.16 -6.45 21.10
C PRO A 103 -1.16 -5.81 20.13
N ILE A 104 -0.03 -5.35 20.65
CA ILE A 104 1.15 -4.92 19.87
C ILE A 104 2.19 -6.03 19.97
N HIS A 105 2.39 -6.75 18.87
CA HIS A 105 3.18 -7.98 18.86
C HIS A 105 4.68 -7.66 18.76
N GLY A 106 5.45 -8.15 19.73
CA GLY A 106 6.91 -8.15 19.68
C GLY A 106 7.44 -9.22 18.73
N ARG A 107 8.48 -8.91 17.97
CA ARG A 107 9.22 -9.90 17.16
C ARG A 107 10.21 -10.67 18.02
N GLY A 108 10.45 -11.92 17.63
CA GLY A 108 11.37 -12.81 18.34
C GLY A 108 10.83 -13.16 19.72
N ASN A 109 11.64 -12.92 20.76
CA ASN A 109 11.29 -13.25 22.15
C ASN A 109 10.72 -12.05 22.92
N PHE A 110 10.43 -10.93 22.26
CA PHE A 110 9.81 -9.78 22.91
C PHE A 110 8.34 -10.08 23.24
N PRO A 111 7.85 -9.70 24.43
CA PRO A 111 6.46 -9.95 24.82
C PRO A 111 5.46 -9.21 23.92
N THR A 112 4.21 -9.66 23.90
CA THR A 112 3.12 -8.86 23.30
C THR A 112 2.68 -7.81 24.32
N LEU A 113 2.55 -6.56 23.88
CA LEU A 113 2.05 -5.47 24.71
C LEU A 113 0.54 -5.39 24.58
N GLU A 114 -0.18 -5.48 25.68
CA GLU A 114 -1.64 -5.32 25.73
C GLU A 114 -1.96 -3.88 26.12
N MET A 115 -2.37 -3.07 25.14
CA MET A 115 -2.46 -1.61 25.28
C MET A 115 -3.83 -1.08 24.88
N GLN A 116 -4.32 -0.05 25.55
CA GLN A 116 -5.48 0.72 25.08
C GLN A 116 -5.00 1.93 24.27
N PRO A 117 -5.62 2.27 23.13
CA PRO A 117 -5.22 3.43 22.35
C PRO A 117 -5.18 4.75 23.14
N ARG A 118 -6.13 4.95 24.06
CA ARG A 118 -6.12 6.12 24.95
C ARG A 118 -4.85 6.22 25.81
N GLN A 119 -4.30 5.09 26.26
CA GLN A 119 -3.08 5.06 27.07
C GLN A 119 -1.86 5.42 26.21
N ILE A 120 -1.80 4.90 24.98
CA ILE A 120 -0.74 5.24 24.02
C ILE A 120 -0.76 6.74 23.73
N VAL A 121 -1.93 7.29 23.41
CA VAL A 121 -2.09 8.72 23.13
C VAL A 121 -1.67 9.57 24.32
N LYS A 122 -2.13 9.23 25.53
CA LYS A 122 -1.79 9.97 26.75
C LYS A 122 -0.29 9.97 27.02
N ALA A 123 0.37 8.81 26.96
CA ALA A 123 1.80 8.68 27.22
C ALA A 123 2.63 9.46 26.20
N VAL A 124 2.32 9.31 24.91
CA VAL A 124 3.04 10.00 23.83
C VAL A 124 2.82 11.51 23.90
N ARG A 125 1.58 11.98 24.06
CA ARG A 125 1.28 13.42 24.17
C ARG A 125 2.00 14.07 25.34
N SER A 126 1.95 13.44 26.52
CA SER A 126 2.59 13.97 27.73
C SER A 126 4.10 14.13 27.55
N ARG A 127 4.78 13.14 26.96
CA ARG A 127 6.23 13.19 26.71
C ARG A 127 6.61 14.19 25.60
N LEU A 128 5.78 14.37 24.59
CA LEU A 128 5.97 15.42 23.57
C LEU A 128 5.94 16.81 24.19
N GLU A 129 4.92 17.09 25.02
CA GLU A 129 4.78 18.37 25.69
C GLU A 129 5.91 18.63 26.70
N GLN A 130 6.36 17.61 27.43
CA GLN A 130 7.55 17.69 28.30
C GLN A 130 8.85 17.96 27.54
N SER A 131 8.92 17.57 26.26
CA SER A 131 10.07 17.81 25.39
C SER A 131 9.91 19.07 24.54
N GLU A 132 9.03 20.00 24.95
CA GLU A 132 8.74 21.28 24.29
C GLU A 132 8.21 21.15 22.85
N ILE A 133 7.69 19.98 22.46
CA ILE A 133 7.00 19.78 21.19
C ILE A 133 5.51 20.00 21.42
N ARG A 134 5.01 21.15 20.99
CA ARG A 134 3.59 21.51 21.14
C ARG A 134 2.71 20.60 20.28
N VAL A 135 1.74 19.94 20.92
CA VAL A 135 0.66 19.19 20.27
C VAL A 135 -0.61 20.04 20.25
N ARG A 136 -1.05 20.43 19.06
CA ARG A 136 -2.23 21.28 18.84
C ARG A 136 -3.53 20.54 19.11
N ASP A 137 -3.66 19.33 18.57
CA ASP A 137 -4.74 18.41 18.83
C ASP A 137 -4.32 16.97 18.49
N VAL A 138 -5.07 15.97 18.98
CA VAL A 138 -4.96 14.58 18.56
C VAL A 138 -6.25 14.14 17.85
N ARG A 139 -6.11 13.41 16.74
CA ARG A 139 -7.23 12.99 15.90
C ARG A 139 -7.19 11.50 15.58
N LEU A 140 -8.35 10.86 15.55
CA LEU A 140 -8.53 9.55 14.92
C LEU A 140 -8.84 9.75 13.43
N ASN A 141 -8.14 9.04 12.55
CA ASN A 141 -8.29 9.14 11.10
C ASN A 141 -8.64 7.80 10.45
N GLY A 142 -8.80 7.81 9.14
CA GLY A 142 -8.82 6.63 8.29
C GLY A 142 -10.12 5.83 8.41
N SER A 143 -9.99 4.52 8.19
CA SER A 143 -11.15 3.61 8.23
C SER A 143 -11.81 3.54 9.61
N ALA A 144 -11.03 3.75 10.69
CA ALA A 144 -11.54 3.75 12.06
C ALA A 144 -12.49 4.94 12.31
N ALA A 145 -12.11 6.15 11.86
CA ALA A 145 -13.00 7.32 11.96
C ALA A 145 -14.29 7.11 11.17
N SER A 146 -14.19 6.53 9.97
CA SER A 146 -15.36 6.22 9.14
C SER A 146 -16.30 5.21 9.81
N HIS A 147 -15.73 4.17 10.44
CA HIS A 147 -16.48 3.17 11.20
C HIS A 147 -17.19 3.75 12.44
N VAL A 148 -16.55 4.69 13.14
CA VAL A 148 -17.21 5.43 14.25
C VAL A 148 -18.46 6.17 13.75
N LEU A 149 -18.34 6.85 12.61
CA LEU A 149 -19.43 7.65 12.06
C LEU A 149 -20.55 6.79 11.48
N HIS A 150 -20.20 5.67 10.84
CA HIS A 150 -21.14 4.72 10.24
C HIS A 150 -20.59 3.29 10.25
N GLU A 151 -21.09 2.48 11.18
CA GLU A 151 -20.65 1.10 11.45
C GLU A 151 -20.83 0.18 10.23
N ASP A 152 -21.99 0.25 9.57
CA ASP A 152 -22.41 -0.61 8.46
C ASP A 152 -21.90 -0.18 7.07
N SER A 153 -20.85 0.63 7.01
CA SER A 153 -20.25 1.06 5.75
C SER A 153 -19.72 -0.10 4.90
N GLY A 154 -19.52 -1.28 5.48
CA GLY A 154 -18.93 -2.46 4.83
C GLY A 154 -17.42 -2.34 4.58
N LEU A 155 -16.81 -1.23 5.00
CA LEU A 155 -15.36 -1.01 4.97
C LEU A 155 -14.67 -1.78 6.12
N GLY A 156 -15.36 -1.90 7.26
CA GLY A 156 -14.72 -2.22 8.53
C GLY A 156 -13.69 -1.14 8.89
N TYR A 157 -12.82 -1.43 9.85
CA TYR A 157 -11.59 -0.67 10.02
C TYR A 157 -10.42 -1.61 10.18
N LYS A 158 -9.32 -1.24 9.54
CA LYS A 158 -8.10 -2.04 9.53
C LYS A 158 -7.12 -1.45 10.55
N ASP A 159 -6.39 -0.43 10.15
CA ASP A 159 -5.38 0.20 10.99
C ASP A 159 -6.03 1.28 11.88
N LEU A 160 -5.45 1.50 13.05
CA LEU A 160 -5.81 2.56 13.98
C LEU A 160 -4.90 3.77 13.75
N ASP A 161 -5.37 4.70 12.93
CA ASP A 161 -4.61 5.88 12.52
C ASP A 161 -4.79 7.03 13.52
N LEU A 162 -3.77 7.29 14.33
CA LEU A 162 -3.74 8.38 15.31
C LEU A 162 -2.85 9.51 14.80
N ILE A 163 -3.44 10.68 14.56
CA ILE A 163 -2.74 11.88 14.11
C ILE A 163 -2.50 12.79 15.31
N PHE A 164 -1.24 13.07 15.60
CA PHE A 164 -0.79 14.12 16.51
C PHE A 164 -0.44 15.35 15.67
N CYS A 165 -1.24 16.41 15.77
CA CYS A 165 -0.94 17.67 15.09
C CYS A 165 0.15 18.41 15.88
N ALA A 166 1.42 18.12 15.58
CA ALA A 166 2.58 18.58 16.35
C ALA A 166 3.43 19.59 15.57
N GLU A 167 4.03 20.56 16.27
CA GLU A 167 4.95 21.53 15.66
C GLU A 167 6.35 20.91 15.46
N LEU A 168 6.71 20.63 14.21
CA LEU A 168 7.99 19.99 13.85
C LEU A 168 8.92 21.02 13.17
N LYS A 169 9.71 21.77 13.93
CA LYS A 169 10.48 22.90 13.35
C LYS A 169 11.70 22.46 12.53
N GLY A 170 12.28 21.29 12.80
CA GLY A 170 13.40 20.73 12.06
C GLY A 170 13.69 19.27 12.36
N GLU A 171 14.91 18.82 12.00
CA GLU A 171 15.36 17.43 12.14
C GLU A 171 15.44 16.98 13.61
N GLY A 172 15.73 17.90 14.53
CA GLY A 172 15.80 17.62 15.97
C GLY A 172 14.49 17.06 16.50
N GLU A 173 13.37 17.72 16.19
CA GLU A 173 12.04 17.31 16.63
C GLU A 173 11.64 15.95 16.05
N PHE A 174 12.06 15.61 14.82
CA PHE A 174 11.82 14.28 14.25
C PHE A 174 12.54 13.17 15.03
N GLN A 175 13.77 13.42 15.45
CA GLN A 175 14.53 12.47 16.26
C GLN A 175 13.91 12.36 17.66
N THR A 176 13.55 13.49 18.28
CA THR A 176 12.87 13.52 19.59
C THR A 176 11.53 12.76 19.56
N VAL A 177 10.69 12.96 18.53
CA VAL A 177 9.44 12.20 18.34
C VAL A 177 9.70 10.69 18.29
N LYS A 178 10.71 10.27 17.51
CA LYS A 178 11.09 8.87 17.41
C LYS A 178 11.51 8.32 18.78
N ASP A 179 12.34 9.05 19.50
CA ASP A 179 12.89 8.59 20.78
C ASP A 179 11.79 8.52 21.84
N ILE A 180 10.89 9.50 21.89
CA ILE A 180 9.70 9.48 22.76
C ILE A 180 8.84 8.24 22.52
N VAL A 181 8.53 7.91 21.26
CA VAL A 181 7.69 6.74 20.97
C VAL A 181 8.38 5.45 21.37
N LEU A 182 9.70 5.33 21.16
CA LEU A 182 10.47 4.16 21.59
C LEU A 182 10.55 4.07 23.12
N ASP A 183 10.70 5.19 23.82
CA ASP A 183 10.71 5.20 25.28
C ASP A 183 9.33 4.86 25.86
N CYS A 184 8.24 5.31 25.24
CA CYS A 184 6.89 4.88 25.61
C CYS A 184 6.73 3.35 25.46
N LEU A 185 7.27 2.74 24.40
CA LEU A 185 7.25 1.28 24.26
C LEU A 185 8.03 0.57 25.38
N LEU A 186 9.11 1.18 25.87
CA LEU A 186 9.87 0.67 27.02
C LEU A 186 9.03 0.71 28.30
N ASP A 187 8.25 1.78 28.51
CA ASP A 187 7.35 1.91 29.65
C ASP A 187 6.28 0.82 29.64
N PHE A 188 5.74 0.52 28.45
CA PHE A 188 4.66 -0.45 28.26
C PHE A 188 5.06 -1.91 28.45
N LEU A 189 6.36 -2.21 28.56
CA LEU A 189 6.81 -3.57 28.84
C LEU A 189 6.30 -4.05 30.21
N PRO A 190 5.86 -5.32 30.32
CA PRO A 190 5.32 -5.87 31.54
C PRO A 190 6.36 -5.92 32.67
N GLU A 191 5.85 -5.98 33.90
CA GLU A 191 6.68 -6.17 35.10
C GLU A 191 7.51 -7.46 34.98
N GLY A 192 8.79 -7.40 35.35
CA GLY A 192 9.74 -8.52 35.24
C GLY A 192 10.66 -8.48 34.02
N VAL A 193 10.43 -7.59 33.04
CA VAL A 193 11.38 -7.36 31.96
C VAL A 193 12.53 -6.46 32.43
N ASN A 194 13.77 -6.88 32.22
CA ASN A 194 14.94 -6.05 32.52
C ASN A 194 15.07 -4.92 31.48
N LYS A 195 14.52 -3.74 31.82
CA LYS A 195 14.49 -2.55 30.96
C LYS A 195 15.88 -1.95 30.72
N GLU A 196 16.83 -2.11 31.64
CA GLU A 196 18.18 -1.51 31.57
C GLU A 196 19.03 -2.06 30.40
N LYS A 197 18.74 -3.29 29.97
CA LYS A 197 19.46 -3.94 28.85
C LYS A 197 18.84 -3.66 27.49
N ILE A 198 17.69 -2.99 27.45
CA ILE A 198 16.92 -2.78 26.23
C ILE A 198 17.29 -1.42 25.64
N THR A 199 17.74 -1.43 24.39
CA THR A 199 18.10 -0.21 23.66
C THR A 199 16.94 0.25 22.76
N PRO A 200 16.88 1.55 22.40
CA PRO A 200 15.89 2.05 21.43
C PRO A 200 15.95 1.32 20.09
N LEU A 201 17.14 0.90 19.63
CA LEU A 201 17.30 0.13 18.40
C LEU A 201 16.63 -1.24 18.50
N THR A 202 16.82 -1.95 19.61
CA THR A 202 16.17 -3.25 19.83
C THR A 202 14.65 -3.14 19.91
N LEU A 203 14.11 -2.08 20.54
CA LEU A 203 12.66 -1.84 20.56
C LEU A 203 12.10 -1.53 19.18
N LYS A 204 12.83 -0.74 18.39
CA LYS A 204 12.46 -0.45 17.00
C LYS A 204 12.37 -1.75 16.19
N GLU A 205 13.36 -2.62 16.27
CA GLU A 205 13.37 -3.89 15.54
C GLU A 205 12.29 -4.86 16.03
N ALA A 206 11.97 -4.82 17.33
CA ALA A 206 10.98 -5.69 17.95
C ALA A 206 9.53 -5.30 17.62
N TYR A 207 9.17 -4.03 17.76
CA TYR A 207 7.76 -3.60 17.76
C TYR A 207 7.37 -2.74 16.56
N VAL A 208 8.33 -2.09 15.90
CA VAL A 208 8.03 -1.15 14.82
C VAL A 208 8.06 -1.86 13.48
N GLN A 209 6.91 -1.88 12.80
CA GLN A 209 6.78 -2.47 11.47
C GLN A 209 7.28 -1.52 10.39
N LYS A 210 7.00 -0.22 10.53
CA LYS A 210 7.31 0.79 9.51
C LYS A 210 7.55 2.16 10.16
N MET A 211 8.61 2.84 9.72
CA MET A 211 8.86 4.24 10.03
C MET A 211 8.99 5.03 8.73
N VAL A 212 8.37 6.21 8.68
CA VAL A 212 8.47 7.13 7.54
C VAL A 212 8.72 8.53 8.08
N LYS A 213 9.68 9.24 7.49
CA LYS A 213 9.92 10.65 7.72
C LYS A 213 9.77 11.39 6.40
N VAL A 214 8.96 12.44 6.39
CA VAL A 214 8.82 13.37 5.27
C VAL A 214 9.07 14.78 5.77
N CYS A 215 10.09 15.43 5.23
CA CYS A 215 10.44 16.81 5.54
C CYS A 215 10.82 17.52 4.24
N ASN A 216 9.85 18.20 3.64
CA ASN A 216 10.03 19.07 2.48
C ASN A 216 9.21 20.37 2.68
N ASP A 217 9.27 21.28 1.71
CA ASP A 217 8.64 22.60 1.82
C ASP A 217 7.11 22.55 1.98
N SER A 218 6.46 21.49 1.47
CA SER A 218 4.99 21.35 1.47
C SER A 218 4.46 20.33 2.49
N ASP A 219 5.25 19.31 2.80
CA ASP A 219 4.87 18.19 3.64
C ASP A 219 5.93 17.98 4.72
N ARG A 220 5.49 18.06 5.98
CA ARG A 220 6.31 17.84 7.16
C ARG A 220 5.59 16.95 8.16
N TRP A 221 5.93 15.68 8.17
CA TRP A 221 5.30 14.69 9.02
C TRP A 221 6.14 13.42 9.21
N SER A 222 5.89 12.73 10.31
CA SER A 222 6.49 11.44 10.67
C SER A 222 5.40 10.39 10.87
N LEU A 223 5.71 9.13 10.63
CA LEU A 223 4.81 8.00 10.89
C LEU A 223 5.60 6.84 11.49
N ILE A 224 5.05 6.29 12.57
CA ILE A 224 5.56 5.08 13.24
C ILE A 224 4.39 4.10 13.35
N SER A 225 4.48 2.98 12.64
CA SER A 225 3.47 1.92 12.60
C SER A 225 3.93 0.76 13.48
N LEU A 226 3.14 0.43 14.49
CA LEU A 226 3.39 -0.64 15.45
C LEU A 226 2.72 -1.94 14.98
N SER A 227 3.44 -3.05 15.12
CA SER A 227 3.03 -4.33 14.55
C SER A 227 1.84 -4.94 15.28
N ASN A 228 0.78 -5.24 14.55
CA ASN A 228 -0.28 -6.13 15.03
C ASN A 228 -0.48 -7.27 14.02
N ASN A 229 -0.10 -8.48 14.42
CA ASN A 229 -0.14 -9.66 13.54
C ASN A 229 -1.58 -10.09 13.18
N ARG A 230 -2.60 -9.48 13.80
CA ARG A 230 -4.02 -9.65 13.42
C ARG A 230 -4.47 -8.69 12.32
N GLY A 231 -3.57 -7.88 11.76
CA GLY A 231 -3.85 -6.98 10.64
C GLY A 231 -4.40 -5.60 11.03
N LYS A 232 -4.54 -5.30 12.34
CA LYS A 232 -4.98 -4.00 12.85
C LYS A 232 -3.81 -3.22 13.46
N ASN A 233 -2.93 -2.65 12.63
CA ASN A 233 -1.75 -1.96 13.13
C ASN A 233 -2.13 -0.65 13.83
N VAL A 234 -1.28 -0.17 14.74
CA VAL A 234 -1.42 1.16 15.34
C VAL A 234 -0.47 2.10 14.64
N GLU A 235 -1.00 3.09 13.91
CA GLU A 235 -0.20 4.06 13.20
C GLU A 235 -0.21 5.40 13.95
N LEU A 236 0.95 5.75 14.52
CA LEU A 236 1.19 7.04 15.16
C LEU A 236 1.76 7.99 14.12
N LYS A 237 0.97 8.97 13.69
CA LYS A 237 1.34 9.95 12.68
C LYS A 237 1.50 11.33 13.32
N PHE A 238 2.68 11.93 13.20
CA PHE A 238 2.99 13.24 13.75
C PHE A 238 3.03 14.24 12.60
N VAL A 239 2.07 15.16 12.55
CA VAL A 239 1.84 16.03 11.40
C VAL A 239 2.01 17.48 11.79
N ASP A 240 2.98 18.15 11.16
CA ASP A 240 3.05 19.60 11.18
C ASP A 240 2.32 20.20 9.98
N SER A 241 2.71 19.76 8.77
CA SER A 241 2.04 20.10 7.51
C SER A 241 1.84 18.86 6.65
N LEU A 242 0.67 18.73 6.04
CA LEU A 242 0.33 17.63 5.14
C LEU A 242 -0.58 18.14 4.03
N ARG A 243 -0.07 18.15 2.80
CA ARG A 243 -0.81 18.62 1.64
C ARG A 243 -1.98 17.71 1.29
N ARG A 244 -1.74 16.40 1.32
CA ARG A 244 -2.71 15.38 0.91
C ARG A 244 -3.28 14.66 2.12
N GLN A 245 -4.50 15.02 2.49
CA GLN A 245 -5.12 14.50 3.72
C GLN A 245 -6.15 13.40 3.45
N PHE A 246 -6.64 13.26 2.22
CA PHE A 246 -7.61 12.23 1.82
C PHE A 246 -7.44 11.82 0.35
N GLU A 247 -8.00 10.67 -0.03
CA GLU A 247 -8.10 10.23 -1.43
C GLU A 247 -9.54 10.30 -1.95
N PHE A 248 -10.49 9.82 -1.14
CA PHE A 248 -11.93 9.90 -1.39
C PHE A 248 -12.65 10.49 -0.16
N SER A 249 -13.88 10.94 -0.38
CA SER A 249 -14.73 11.48 0.70
C SER A 249 -15.02 10.46 1.82
N VAL A 250 -15.06 9.17 1.48
CA VAL A 250 -15.37 8.10 2.44
C VAL A 250 -14.23 7.81 3.43
N ASP A 251 -13.03 8.35 3.19
CA ASP A 251 -11.86 8.22 4.05
C ASP A 251 -11.31 9.58 4.53
N SER A 252 -12.10 10.65 4.39
CA SER A 252 -11.68 12.02 4.74
C SER A 252 -12.05 12.46 6.15
N PHE A 253 -12.50 11.53 7.01
CA PHE A 253 -12.97 11.88 8.35
C PHE A 253 -11.83 11.88 9.37
N GLN A 254 -11.75 12.94 10.15
CA GLN A 254 -10.86 13.06 11.30
C GLN A 254 -11.69 13.42 12.54
N ILE A 255 -11.59 12.63 13.60
CA ILE A 255 -12.33 12.88 14.84
C ILE A 255 -11.38 13.42 15.89
N LYS A 256 -11.66 14.62 16.41
CA LYS A 256 -10.83 15.25 17.45
C LYS A 256 -11.03 14.55 18.79
N LEU A 257 -9.93 14.09 19.39
CA LEU A 257 -9.95 13.24 20.59
C LEU A 257 -9.82 14.05 21.89
N ASP A 258 -9.33 15.28 21.83
CA ASP A 258 -8.96 16.10 23.00
C ASP A 258 -10.07 16.18 24.06
N SER A 259 -11.32 16.45 23.67
CA SER A 259 -12.45 16.53 24.60
C SER A 259 -12.73 15.21 25.33
N LEU A 260 -12.51 14.08 24.64
CA LEU A 260 -12.72 12.75 25.21
C LEU A 260 -11.55 12.33 26.09
N LEU A 261 -10.32 12.65 25.69
CA LEU A 261 -9.13 12.42 26.51
C LEU A 261 -9.18 13.21 27.81
N LEU A 262 -9.57 14.49 27.75
CA LEU A 262 -9.78 15.33 28.93
C LEU A 262 -10.86 14.75 29.85
N PHE A 263 -11.96 14.23 29.28
CA PHE A 263 -13.01 13.59 30.06
C PHE A 263 -12.48 12.38 30.85
N TYR A 264 -11.63 11.54 30.26
CA TYR A 264 -11.01 10.41 30.99
C TYR A 264 -10.09 10.85 32.13
N GLU A 265 -9.51 12.04 32.06
CA GLU A 265 -8.61 12.55 33.09
C GLU A 265 -9.35 13.21 34.24
N CYS A 266 -10.51 13.81 33.97
CA CYS A 266 -11.25 14.59 34.95
C CYS A 266 -12.49 13.89 35.53
N SER A 267 -13.07 12.91 34.83
CA SER A 267 -14.30 12.24 35.26
C SER A 267 -14.03 10.92 35.95
N GLU A 268 -14.56 10.75 37.16
CA GLU A 268 -14.61 9.47 37.86
C GLU A 268 -15.78 8.59 37.40
N ASN A 269 -16.81 9.21 36.80
CA ASN A 269 -18.02 8.53 36.37
C ASN A 269 -17.90 8.04 34.91
N PRO A 270 -18.45 6.85 34.59
CA PRO A 270 -18.52 6.37 33.22
C PRO A 270 -19.44 7.26 32.37
N MET A 271 -19.21 7.28 31.06
CA MET A 271 -20.05 8.03 30.13
C MET A 271 -21.46 7.43 30.04
N THR A 272 -22.45 8.32 29.95
CA THR A 272 -23.85 7.96 29.71
C THR A 272 -24.45 8.89 28.66
N LYS A 273 -25.62 8.56 28.10
CA LYS A 273 -26.31 9.39 27.11
C LYS A 273 -26.57 10.83 27.57
N THR A 274 -26.71 11.06 28.88
CA THR A 274 -26.92 12.40 29.46
C THR A 274 -25.65 13.03 30.00
N PHE A 275 -24.54 12.29 30.03
CA PHE A 275 -23.26 12.74 30.58
C PHE A 275 -22.11 12.20 29.73
N HIS A 276 -21.76 12.97 28.70
CA HIS A 276 -20.66 12.68 27.78
C HIS A 276 -20.08 13.99 27.22
N PRO A 277 -18.79 14.01 26.82
CA PRO A 277 -18.21 15.19 26.19
C PRO A 277 -18.82 15.43 24.80
N SER A 278 -18.81 16.69 24.38
CA SER A 278 -19.10 17.06 22.98
C SER A 278 -17.88 16.80 22.12
N ILE A 279 -17.97 15.86 21.18
CA ILE A 279 -16.87 15.45 20.31
C ILE A 279 -17.11 15.99 18.89
N ILE A 280 -16.07 16.55 18.29
CA ILE A 280 -16.14 17.17 16.96
C ILE A 280 -15.46 16.25 15.92
N GLY A 281 -16.20 15.92 14.88
CA GLY A 281 -15.69 15.33 13.64
C GLY A 281 -15.44 16.41 12.60
N GLU A 282 -14.37 16.24 11.83
CA GLU A 282 -14.00 17.07 10.69
C GLU A 282 -13.93 16.23 9.42
N SER A 283 -14.39 16.78 8.30
CA SER A 283 -14.21 16.20 6.98
C SER A 283 -13.22 17.04 6.18
N VAL A 284 -12.03 16.48 5.92
CA VAL A 284 -11.01 17.17 5.12
C VAL A 284 -11.34 17.18 3.62
N TYR A 285 -12.42 16.50 3.21
CA TYR A 285 -13.02 16.61 1.88
C TYR A 285 -13.77 17.95 1.68
N GLY A 286 -14.13 18.63 2.76
CA GLY A 286 -14.95 19.82 2.77
C GLY A 286 -16.21 19.60 3.59
N ASP A 287 -17.38 19.55 2.95
CA ASP A 287 -18.65 19.42 3.68
C ASP A 287 -18.75 18.07 4.41
N PHE A 288 -19.00 18.12 5.72
CA PHE A 288 -19.08 16.93 6.56
C PHE A 288 -20.33 16.09 6.28
N SER A 289 -21.48 16.73 6.13
CA SER A 289 -22.77 16.06 5.94
C SER A 289 -22.81 15.34 4.60
N MET A 290 -22.29 15.97 3.55
CA MET A 290 -22.18 15.37 2.23
C MET A 290 -21.20 14.19 2.21
N ALA A 291 -20.02 14.31 2.84
CA ALA A 291 -19.11 13.17 2.96
C ALA A 291 -19.76 11.99 3.72
N LEU A 292 -20.53 12.29 4.77
CA LEU A 292 -21.24 11.28 5.54
C LEU A 292 -22.35 10.61 4.72
N GLU A 293 -23.03 11.36 3.86
CA GLU A 293 -23.99 10.82 2.90
C GLU A 293 -23.31 9.89 1.89
N HIS A 294 -22.14 10.26 1.35
CA HIS A 294 -21.37 9.38 0.48
C HIS A 294 -21.01 8.07 1.19
N LEU A 295 -20.62 8.13 2.46
CA LEU A 295 -20.31 6.94 3.26
C LEU A 295 -21.53 6.03 3.46
N ARG A 296 -22.71 6.61 3.76
CA ARG A 296 -23.98 5.87 3.95
C ARG A 296 -24.48 5.23 2.65
N ASN A 297 -24.41 5.98 1.55
CA ASN A 297 -24.91 5.55 0.25
C ASN A 297 -23.90 4.75 -0.57
N LYS A 298 -22.68 4.54 -0.03
CA LYS A 298 -21.55 3.87 -0.67
C LYS A 298 -21.16 4.52 -2.01
N LEU A 299 -20.92 5.83 -1.99
CA LEU A 299 -20.54 6.62 -3.16
C LEU A 299 -19.03 6.89 -3.17
N ILE A 300 -18.41 6.81 -4.35
CA ILE A 300 -16.99 7.12 -4.57
C ILE A 300 -16.88 8.51 -5.18
N CYS A 301 -16.57 9.48 -4.33
CA CYS A 301 -16.41 10.88 -4.72
C CYS A 301 -15.04 11.42 -4.28
N THR A 302 -14.43 12.26 -5.12
CA THR A 302 -13.19 13.00 -4.81
C THR A 302 -13.27 14.40 -5.42
N ARG A 303 -12.68 15.40 -4.75
CA ARG A 303 -12.62 16.80 -5.21
C ARG A 303 -11.26 17.19 -5.78
N ASN A 304 -10.22 16.41 -5.43
CA ASN A 304 -8.83 16.71 -5.74
C ASN A 304 -8.19 15.54 -6.50
N PRO A 305 -8.67 15.20 -7.71
CA PRO A 305 -8.14 14.09 -8.49
C PRO A 305 -6.63 14.25 -8.75
N GLU A 306 -6.13 15.48 -8.84
CA GLU A 306 -4.72 15.81 -9.05
C GLU A 306 -3.79 15.41 -7.90
N GLU A 307 -4.34 15.16 -6.71
CA GLU A 307 -3.59 14.76 -5.52
C GLU A 307 -3.51 13.25 -5.35
N ILE A 308 -4.37 12.50 -6.06
CA ILE A 308 -4.36 11.04 -6.03
C ILE A 308 -3.05 10.51 -6.62
N ARG A 309 -2.40 9.61 -5.89
CA ARG A 309 -1.19 8.88 -6.32
C ARG A 309 -1.56 7.50 -6.87
N GLY A 310 -0.57 6.75 -7.37
CA GLY A 310 -0.78 5.43 -7.94
C GLY A 310 -1.50 4.45 -7.01
N GLY A 311 -1.31 4.58 -5.69
CA GLY A 311 -2.06 3.80 -4.70
C GLY A 311 -3.58 4.01 -4.73
N GLY A 312 -4.06 5.16 -5.22
CA GLY A 312 -5.48 5.46 -5.31
C GLY A 312 -6.24 4.55 -6.28
N LEU A 313 -5.58 4.01 -7.32
CA LEU A 313 -6.19 2.98 -8.18
C LEU A 313 -6.52 1.71 -7.40
N LEU A 314 -5.60 1.29 -6.51
CA LEU A 314 -5.79 0.10 -5.69
C LEU A 314 -6.93 0.32 -4.69
N LYS A 315 -6.95 1.48 -4.04
CA LYS A 315 -8.03 1.86 -3.13
C LYS A 315 -9.38 1.97 -3.85
N TYR A 316 -9.41 2.55 -5.05
CA TYR A 316 -10.61 2.61 -5.87
C TYR A 316 -11.19 1.21 -6.13
N CYS A 317 -10.37 0.27 -6.60
CA CYS A 317 -10.81 -1.10 -6.85
C CYS A 317 -11.25 -1.80 -5.56
N HIS A 318 -10.65 -1.44 -4.42
CA HIS A 318 -11.01 -1.97 -3.10
C HIS A 318 -12.38 -1.49 -2.61
N LEU A 319 -12.74 -0.25 -2.95
CA LEU A 319 -14.07 0.31 -2.73
C LEU A 319 -15.12 -0.39 -3.62
N LEU A 320 -14.81 -0.60 -4.90
CA LEU A 320 -15.70 -1.28 -5.84
C LEU A 320 -16.11 -2.69 -5.35
N VAL A 321 -15.15 -3.52 -4.91
CA VAL A 321 -15.47 -4.86 -4.38
C VAL A 321 -16.24 -4.86 -3.05
N ARG A 322 -16.37 -3.70 -2.40
CA ARG A 322 -17.21 -3.51 -1.20
C ARG A 322 -18.59 -2.92 -1.53
N GLY A 323 -18.93 -2.83 -2.81
CA GLY A 323 -20.21 -2.33 -3.29
C GLY A 323 -20.32 -0.82 -3.32
N PHE A 324 -19.19 -0.11 -3.26
CA PHE A 324 -19.20 1.33 -3.54
C PHE A 324 -19.30 1.57 -5.04
N ARG A 325 -20.01 2.63 -5.41
CA ARG A 325 -20.27 3.00 -6.81
C ARG A 325 -19.91 4.45 -7.07
N ALA A 326 -19.64 4.78 -8.32
CA ALA A 326 -19.47 6.17 -8.72
C ALA A 326 -20.79 6.93 -8.55
N ASP A 327 -20.69 8.21 -8.19
CA ASP A 327 -21.83 9.12 -8.23
C ASP A 327 -22.19 9.50 -9.68
N SER A 328 -21.17 9.73 -10.51
CA SER A 328 -21.30 9.99 -11.96
C SER A 328 -20.41 9.06 -12.79
N GLU A 329 -21.00 8.30 -13.72
CA GLU A 329 -20.25 7.40 -14.60
C GLU A 329 -19.27 8.13 -15.52
N SER A 330 -19.67 9.31 -16.02
CA SER A 330 -18.87 10.12 -16.94
C SER A 330 -17.57 10.60 -16.28
N GLU A 331 -17.71 11.22 -15.10
CA GLU A 331 -16.60 11.72 -14.32
C GLU A 331 -15.70 10.57 -13.84
N MET A 332 -16.31 9.46 -13.42
CA MET A 332 -15.56 8.29 -12.98
C MET A 332 -14.68 7.72 -14.10
N LYS A 333 -15.15 7.66 -15.36
CA LYS A 333 -14.30 7.22 -16.48
C LYS A 333 -13.09 8.14 -16.68
N SER A 334 -13.23 9.45 -16.44
CA SER A 334 -12.09 10.38 -16.46
C SER A 334 -11.14 10.14 -15.29
N LEU A 335 -11.69 9.89 -14.11
CA LEU A 335 -10.93 9.61 -12.91
C LEU A 335 -10.16 8.28 -12.98
N GLN A 336 -10.78 7.21 -13.49
CA GLN A 336 -10.12 5.92 -13.72
C GLN A 336 -8.92 6.07 -14.67
N ARG A 337 -9.08 6.80 -15.80
CA ARG A 337 -7.96 7.10 -16.70
C ARG A 337 -6.82 7.82 -15.98
N TYR A 338 -7.16 8.79 -15.13
CA TYR A 338 -6.16 9.51 -14.33
C TYR A 338 -5.44 8.57 -13.36
N MET A 339 -6.17 7.75 -12.61
CA MET A 339 -5.63 6.78 -11.66
C MET A 339 -4.74 5.74 -12.33
N CYS A 340 -5.16 5.19 -13.48
CA CYS A 340 -4.34 4.28 -14.28
C CYS A 340 -3.04 4.96 -14.72
N SER A 341 -3.11 6.14 -15.33
CA SER A 341 -1.91 6.88 -15.73
C SER A 341 -0.99 7.17 -14.54
N ARG A 342 -1.53 7.57 -13.39
CA ARG A 342 -0.75 7.84 -12.18
C ARG A 342 -0.13 6.58 -11.59
N PHE A 343 -0.81 5.44 -11.65
CA PHE A 343 -0.29 4.14 -11.24
C PHE A 343 0.98 3.77 -12.03
N PHE A 344 0.96 3.91 -13.35
CA PHE A 344 2.14 3.63 -14.18
C PHE A 344 3.27 4.65 -14.01
N ILE A 345 2.95 5.92 -13.69
CA ILE A 345 3.96 6.92 -13.36
C ILE A 345 4.68 6.58 -12.06
N ASP A 346 3.90 6.23 -11.03
CA ASP A 346 4.44 6.00 -9.69
C ASP A 346 5.09 4.61 -9.58
N PHE A 347 4.66 3.63 -10.40
CA PHE A 347 5.19 2.26 -10.45
C PHE A 347 5.51 1.83 -11.90
N PRO A 348 6.59 2.36 -12.49
CA PRO A 348 6.92 2.09 -13.90
C PRO A 348 7.46 0.67 -14.13
N ASP A 349 8.08 0.03 -13.13
CA ASP A 349 8.66 -1.30 -13.24
C ASP A 349 7.66 -2.41 -12.85
N ILE A 350 7.66 -3.51 -13.60
CA ILE A 350 6.73 -4.62 -13.35
C ILE A 350 6.98 -5.32 -12.01
N ASN A 351 8.24 -5.38 -11.54
CA ASN A 351 8.56 -5.99 -10.24
C ASN A 351 8.16 -5.07 -9.09
N GLU A 352 8.20 -3.75 -9.29
CA GLU A 352 7.61 -2.79 -8.34
C GLU A 352 6.10 -2.94 -8.26
N GLN A 353 5.42 -3.05 -9.40
CA GLN A 353 3.98 -3.32 -9.45
C GLN A 353 3.63 -4.63 -8.74
N GLN A 354 4.38 -5.71 -9.00
CA GLN A 354 4.18 -7.00 -8.34
C GLN A 354 4.30 -6.88 -6.82
N ARG A 355 5.43 -6.35 -6.32
CA ARG A 355 5.63 -6.16 -4.87
C ARG A 355 4.55 -5.29 -4.25
N LYS A 356 4.10 -4.25 -4.97
CA LYS A 356 3.06 -3.35 -4.48
C LYS A 356 1.70 -4.05 -4.39
N LEU A 357 1.34 -4.85 -5.39
CA LEU A 357 0.10 -5.63 -5.40
C LEU A 357 0.11 -6.73 -4.34
N GLU A 358 1.17 -7.51 -4.25
CA GLU A 358 1.33 -8.56 -3.23
C GLU A 358 1.23 -7.97 -1.81
N SER A 359 1.94 -6.87 -1.56
CA SER A 359 1.86 -6.15 -0.29
C SER A 359 0.45 -5.60 -0.02
N TYR A 360 -0.24 -5.08 -1.04
CA TYR A 360 -1.60 -4.58 -0.88
C TYR A 360 -2.58 -5.71 -0.52
N LEU A 361 -2.49 -6.85 -1.21
CA LEU A 361 -3.32 -8.03 -0.93
C LEU A 361 -3.08 -8.56 0.49
N GLN A 362 -1.80 -8.70 0.88
CA GLN A 362 -1.44 -9.16 2.21
C GLN A 362 -1.94 -8.23 3.32
N ASN A 363 -1.91 -6.91 3.07
CA ASN A 363 -2.31 -5.93 4.06
C ASN A 363 -3.83 -5.75 4.13
N HIS A 364 -4.56 -5.74 3.01
CA HIS A 364 -5.96 -5.30 2.98
C HIS A 364 -7.00 -6.43 2.93
N PHE A 365 -6.55 -7.69 2.84
CA PHE A 365 -7.42 -8.86 2.73
C PHE A 365 -7.16 -9.93 3.81
N VAL A 366 -6.53 -9.56 4.92
CA VAL A 366 -6.43 -10.45 6.09
C VAL A 366 -7.84 -10.81 6.57
N GLY A 367 -8.16 -12.11 6.59
CA GLY A 367 -9.50 -12.61 6.93
C GLY A 367 -10.55 -12.44 5.83
N LEU A 368 -10.18 -11.94 4.64
CA LEU A 368 -11.04 -11.77 3.46
C LEU A 368 -10.40 -12.40 2.22
N GLU A 369 -9.81 -13.59 2.40
CA GLU A 369 -9.07 -14.31 1.36
C GLU A 369 -9.93 -14.52 0.10
N ASP A 370 -11.19 -14.92 0.27
CA ASP A 370 -12.13 -15.19 -0.82
C ASP A 370 -12.35 -13.97 -1.74
N ARG A 371 -12.20 -12.75 -1.21
CA ARG A 371 -12.38 -11.51 -1.98
C ARG A 371 -11.14 -11.07 -2.76
N LYS A 372 -9.98 -11.72 -2.55
CA LYS A 372 -8.74 -11.37 -3.28
C LYS A 372 -8.92 -11.57 -4.79
N TYR A 373 -9.60 -12.64 -5.20
CA TYR A 373 -9.87 -12.92 -6.61
C TYR A 373 -10.74 -11.83 -7.24
N ASP A 374 -11.88 -11.52 -6.63
CA ASP A 374 -12.81 -10.48 -7.10
C ASP A 374 -12.13 -9.12 -7.22
N TYR A 375 -11.26 -8.80 -6.27
CA TYR A 375 -10.46 -7.57 -6.31
C TYR A 375 -9.49 -7.54 -7.48
N LEU A 376 -8.76 -8.65 -7.71
CA LEU A 376 -7.83 -8.74 -8.84
C LEU A 376 -8.57 -8.68 -10.18
N MET A 377 -9.74 -9.31 -10.30
CA MET A 377 -10.57 -9.21 -11.50
C MET A 377 -11.13 -7.80 -11.72
N THR A 378 -11.54 -7.12 -10.65
CA THR A 378 -11.97 -5.71 -10.70
C THR A 378 -10.82 -4.82 -11.16
N LEU A 379 -9.63 -4.98 -10.58
CA LEU A 379 -8.44 -4.24 -10.98
C LEU A 379 -8.06 -4.53 -12.44
N HIS A 380 -8.13 -5.80 -12.86
CA HIS A 380 -7.89 -6.21 -14.24
C HIS A 380 -8.87 -5.50 -15.20
N GLY A 381 -10.16 -5.49 -14.89
CA GLY A 381 -11.19 -4.79 -15.68
C GLY A 381 -10.91 -3.30 -15.83
N VAL A 382 -10.68 -2.61 -14.71
CA VAL A 382 -10.39 -1.16 -14.70
C VAL A 382 -9.11 -0.85 -15.50
N VAL A 383 -8.03 -1.61 -15.32
CA VAL A 383 -6.78 -1.42 -16.07
C VAL A 383 -6.98 -1.70 -17.57
N ASN A 384 -7.79 -2.70 -17.94
CA ASN A 384 -8.03 -3.04 -19.33
C ASN A 384 -8.82 -1.93 -20.06
N GLU A 385 -9.89 -1.43 -19.44
CA GLU A 385 -10.81 -0.45 -20.04
C GLU A 385 -10.28 0.99 -20.01
N SER A 386 -9.64 1.38 -18.91
CA SER A 386 -9.29 2.79 -18.64
C SER A 386 -7.83 3.13 -18.90
N THR A 387 -7.00 2.16 -19.30
CA THR A 387 -5.64 2.44 -19.76
C THR A 387 -5.65 2.96 -21.20
N VAL A 388 -5.15 4.19 -21.39
CA VAL A 388 -5.06 4.85 -22.70
C VAL A 388 -4.18 4.04 -23.67
N CYS A 389 -4.59 3.95 -24.95
CA CYS A 389 -3.97 3.12 -26.02
C CYS A 389 -2.46 3.26 -26.17
N LEU A 390 -1.94 4.40 -25.74
CA LEU A 390 -0.56 4.80 -25.73
C LEU A 390 0.36 3.95 -24.82
N MET A 391 -0.21 3.09 -23.97
CA MET A 391 0.50 2.25 -23.00
C MET A 391 0.27 0.75 -23.23
N GLY A 392 0.15 0.33 -24.49
CA GLY A 392 -0.30 -1.03 -24.83
C GLY A 392 0.64 -2.15 -24.36
N HIS A 393 1.96 -1.92 -24.28
CA HIS A 393 2.90 -2.94 -23.81
C HIS A 393 2.86 -3.06 -22.29
N GLU A 394 2.97 -1.94 -21.58
CA GLU A 394 2.89 -1.83 -20.13
C GLU A 394 1.54 -2.39 -19.64
N ARG A 395 0.44 -2.02 -20.31
CA ARG A 395 -0.90 -2.57 -20.04
C ARG A 395 -0.91 -4.09 -20.12
N ARG A 396 -0.38 -4.70 -21.18
CA ARG A 396 -0.37 -6.17 -21.33
C ARG A 396 0.48 -6.84 -20.24
N GLN A 397 1.61 -6.26 -19.88
CA GLN A 397 2.46 -6.79 -18.81
C GLN A 397 1.74 -6.77 -17.45
N THR A 398 1.11 -5.65 -17.11
CA THR A 398 0.36 -5.50 -15.86
C THR A 398 -0.88 -6.38 -15.83
N LEU A 399 -1.64 -6.47 -16.93
CA LEU A 399 -2.78 -7.40 -17.02
C LEU A 399 -2.33 -8.86 -16.85
N GLY A 400 -1.23 -9.26 -17.47
CA GLY A 400 -0.64 -10.60 -17.30
C GLY A 400 -0.20 -10.87 -15.86
N LEU A 401 0.41 -9.88 -15.20
CA LEU A 401 0.76 -9.95 -13.77
C LEU A 401 -0.49 -10.13 -12.89
N ILE A 402 -1.53 -9.32 -13.09
CA ILE A 402 -2.77 -9.41 -12.31
C ILE A 402 -3.44 -10.78 -12.51
N ALA A 403 -3.50 -11.27 -13.76
CA ALA A 403 -4.06 -12.58 -14.06
C ALA A 403 -3.26 -13.71 -13.39
N MET A 404 -1.93 -13.64 -13.41
CA MET A 404 -1.07 -14.61 -12.72
C MET A 404 -1.34 -14.62 -11.20
N LEU A 405 -1.41 -13.45 -10.57
CA LEU A 405 -1.74 -13.33 -9.14
C LEU A 405 -3.13 -13.90 -8.84
N ALA A 406 -4.11 -13.68 -9.72
CA ALA A 406 -5.46 -14.19 -9.52
C ALA A 406 -5.53 -15.73 -9.61
N VAL A 407 -4.81 -16.33 -10.57
CA VAL A 407 -4.68 -17.79 -10.67
C VAL A 407 -3.99 -18.36 -9.43
N ARG A 408 -2.96 -17.67 -8.91
CA ARG A 408 -2.30 -18.07 -7.67
C ARG A 408 -3.25 -18.05 -6.47
N VAL A 409 -4.08 -17.01 -6.34
CA VAL A 409 -5.11 -16.94 -5.28
C VAL A 409 -6.09 -18.11 -5.39
N LEU A 410 -6.56 -18.44 -6.59
CA LEU A 410 -7.44 -19.61 -6.80
C LEU A 410 -6.74 -20.93 -6.43
N ALA A 411 -5.44 -21.05 -6.72
CA ALA A 411 -4.64 -22.21 -6.33
C ALA A 411 -4.56 -22.37 -4.81
N GLU A 412 -4.27 -21.27 -4.11
CA GLU A 412 -4.16 -21.23 -2.65
C GLU A 412 -5.50 -21.56 -1.96
N GLN A 413 -6.62 -21.24 -2.61
CA GLN A 413 -7.97 -21.54 -2.12
C GLN A 413 -8.46 -22.96 -2.47
N ASN A 414 -7.67 -23.78 -3.17
CA ASN A 414 -8.11 -25.07 -3.73
C ASN A 414 -9.36 -24.97 -4.64
N VAL A 415 -9.63 -23.79 -5.22
CA VAL A 415 -10.75 -23.55 -6.16
C VAL A 415 -10.31 -23.75 -7.60
N ILE A 416 -9.07 -24.20 -7.83
CA ILE A 416 -8.70 -24.74 -9.15
C ILE A 416 -9.46 -26.06 -9.32
N PRO A 417 -10.38 -26.19 -10.29
CA PRO A 417 -10.92 -27.50 -10.62
C PRO A 417 -9.72 -28.38 -10.96
N ASN A 418 -9.57 -29.48 -10.23
CA ASN A 418 -8.54 -30.48 -10.43
C ASN A 418 -8.25 -30.61 -11.94
N VAL A 419 -7.06 -30.21 -12.37
CA VAL A 419 -6.68 -30.13 -13.80
C VAL A 419 -6.75 -31.52 -14.46
N ALA A 420 -6.88 -32.59 -13.66
CA ALA A 420 -7.23 -33.94 -14.12
C ALA A 420 -8.53 -33.99 -14.95
N ASN A 421 -9.47 -33.04 -14.79
CA ASN A 421 -10.76 -33.03 -15.46
C ASN A 421 -10.94 -31.89 -16.48
N VAL A 422 -9.91 -31.08 -16.76
CA VAL A 422 -10.00 -30.01 -17.77
C VAL A 422 -9.61 -30.58 -19.14
N THR A 423 -10.61 -30.95 -19.94
CA THR A 423 -10.40 -31.32 -21.35
C THR A 423 -10.21 -30.04 -22.17
N CYS A 424 -8.96 -29.72 -22.50
CA CYS A 424 -8.65 -28.63 -23.43
C CYS A 424 -8.95 -29.08 -24.87
N TYR A 425 -10.02 -28.57 -25.47
CA TYR A 425 -10.25 -28.71 -26.91
C TYR A 425 -9.34 -27.73 -27.65
N TYR A 426 -8.17 -28.21 -28.08
CA TYR A 426 -7.32 -27.44 -28.99
C TYR A 426 -7.92 -27.55 -30.39
N GLN A 427 -8.44 -26.45 -30.93
CA GLN A 427 -8.81 -26.39 -32.34
C GLN A 427 -7.51 -26.35 -33.16
N PRO A 428 -7.26 -27.32 -34.07
CA PRO A 428 -6.04 -27.32 -34.87
C PRO A 428 -5.93 -26.03 -35.68
N ALA A 429 -4.71 -25.55 -35.88
CA ALA A 429 -4.46 -24.40 -36.72
C ALA A 429 -5.00 -24.64 -38.17
N PRO A 430 -5.47 -23.60 -38.88
CA PRO A 430 -6.29 -23.74 -40.10
C PRO A 430 -5.66 -24.49 -41.29
N TYR A 431 -4.37 -24.81 -41.22
CA TYR A 431 -3.66 -25.55 -42.26
C TYR A 431 -3.65 -27.06 -42.04
N VAL A 432 -4.24 -27.57 -40.95
CA VAL A 432 -4.35 -29.00 -40.65
C VAL A 432 -5.72 -29.52 -41.12
N ALA A 433 -5.97 -29.43 -42.43
CA ALA A 433 -7.18 -29.94 -43.07
C ALA A 433 -6.90 -31.17 -43.97
N ASP A 434 -5.73 -31.80 -43.83
CA ASP A 434 -5.42 -33.03 -44.54
C ASP A 434 -5.92 -34.24 -43.75
N ALA A 435 -6.92 -34.90 -44.32
CA ALA A 435 -7.64 -36.04 -43.77
C ALA A 435 -6.77 -37.31 -43.73
N ASN A 436 -5.81 -37.38 -42.80
CA ASN A 436 -5.11 -38.64 -42.48
C ASN A 436 -4.37 -38.65 -41.12
N PHE A 437 -5.02 -38.23 -40.04
CA PHE A 437 -4.46 -38.38 -38.68
C PHE A 437 -5.45 -39.07 -37.73
N SER A 438 -5.50 -40.40 -37.80
CA SER A 438 -5.95 -41.25 -36.69
C SER A 438 -4.77 -41.44 -35.74
N ASN A 439 -4.54 -40.51 -34.81
CA ASN A 439 -3.72 -40.71 -33.62
C ASN A 439 -4.04 -39.61 -32.60
N TYR A 440 -5.06 -39.83 -31.78
CA TYR A 440 -5.27 -39.03 -30.57
C TYR A 440 -4.18 -39.41 -29.56
N TYR A 441 -3.26 -38.49 -29.28
CA TYR A 441 -2.37 -38.63 -28.12
C TYR A 441 -3.16 -38.22 -26.88
N ILE A 442 -3.71 -39.19 -26.15
CA ILE A 442 -4.29 -38.98 -24.83
C ILE A 442 -3.13 -38.98 -23.83
N ALA A 443 -2.72 -37.80 -23.37
CA ALA A 443 -1.79 -37.70 -22.26
C ALA A 443 -2.52 -38.09 -20.96
N GLN A 444 -2.37 -39.34 -20.52
CA GLN A 444 -2.80 -39.77 -19.18
C GLN A 444 -1.81 -39.23 -18.14
N VAL A 445 -2.25 -38.26 -17.34
CA VAL A 445 -1.51 -37.80 -16.16
C VAL A 445 -1.80 -38.77 -15.01
N GLN A 446 -0.81 -39.56 -14.62
CA GLN A 446 -0.91 -40.44 -13.45
C GLN A 446 -1.01 -39.62 -12.15
N PRO A 447 -1.94 -39.94 -11.23
CA PRO A 447 -1.99 -39.30 -9.92
C PRO A 447 -0.94 -39.92 -8.98
N VAL A 448 -0.06 -39.08 -8.43
CA VAL A 448 0.91 -39.50 -7.40
C VAL A 448 0.17 -39.59 -6.07
N PHE A 449 -0.28 -40.80 -5.69
CA PHE A 449 -0.78 -41.09 -4.35
C PHE A 449 0.31 -41.66 -3.45
N ALA A 450 0.28 -41.20 -2.20
CA ALA A 450 1.10 -41.66 -1.08
C ALA A 450 0.95 -43.17 -0.80
N CYS A 451 2.04 -43.80 -0.37
CA CYS A 451 1.98 -45.06 0.38
C CYS A 451 3.07 -45.09 1.45
N GLN A 452 2.73 -45.78 2.52
CA GLN A 452 3.31 -45.80 3.85
C GLN A 452 4.66 -46.54 3.92
N GLN A 453 5.37 -46.27 5.01
CA GLN A 453 6.56 -46.98 5.49
C GLN A 453 6.42 -48.50 5.36
N HIS A 454 7.45 -49.18 4.85
CA HIS A 454 7.94 -50.46 5.37
C HIS A 454 9.45 -50.55 5.17
N THR A 455 10.13 -50.84 6.26
CA THR A 455 11.57 -51.06 6.44
C THR A 455 12.06 -52.27 5.66
N TYR A 456 13.12 -52.13 4.85
CA TYR A 456 14.14 -53.17 4.68
C TYR A 456 15.48 -52.54 4.27
N ALA A 457 16.49 -52.77 5.12
CA ALA A 457 17.89 -52.49 4.84
C ALA A 457 18.48 -53.65 4.03
N THR A 458 19.31 -53.34 3.03
CA THR A 458 20.40 -54.24 2.64
C THR A 458 21.47 -53.48 1.89
N TRP A 459 22.61 -53.36 2.56
CA TRP A 459 23.92 -53.06 2.01
C TRP A 459 24.30 -54.05 0.92
N LEU A 460 25.11 -53.62 -0.05
CA LEU A 460 26.02 -54.51 -0.77
C LEU A 460 27.47 -54.08 -0.50
N PRO A 461 28.38 -55.04 -0.25
CA PRO A 461 29.76 -54.78 0.13
C PRO A 461 30.66 -54.58 -1.09
N CYS A 462 31.81 -53.96 -0.83
CA CYS A 462 32.90 -53.75 -1.76
C CYS A 462 33.44 -55.07 -2.35
N ASN A 463 33.80 -55.00 -3.63
CA ASN A 463 35.08 -55.46 -4.16
C ASN A 463 35.56 -54.47 -5.20
#